data_AF-A0A017SV78-F1
#
_entry.id   AF-A0A017SV78-F1
#
_cell.length_a   1.000
_cell.length_b   1.000
_cell.length_c   1.000
_cell.angle_alpha   90.00
_cell.angle_beta   90.00
_cell.angle_gamma   90.00
#
_symmetry.space_group_name_H-M   'P 1'
#
loop_
_entity.id
_entity.type
_entity.pdbx_description
1 polymer ?
#
loop_
_entity_poly.entity_id
_entity_poly.type
_entity_poly.pdbx_seq_one_letter_code
_entity_poly.pdbx_strand_id
1 'polypeptide(L)'
;MSPTVSTHLARANKAARLLVEASSQEEAGLLLEAGFAELQAAVAAAPTAVAERVQQVVNDIAGRLLQAVNPGVLAEAVEAARA
;
A
#
# COMPACT_ATOMS: atom_id res chain seq x y z
N MET A 1 14.61 -5.64 13.48
CA MET A 1 13.38 -4.94 13.07
C MET A 1 12.31 -5.22 14.11
N SER A 2 11.54 -4.22 14.55
CA SER A 2 10.50 -4.41 15.58
C SER A 2 9.37 -5.34 15.09
N PRO A 3 8.79 -6.22 15.93
CA PRO A 3 7.65 -7.06 15.56
C PRO A 3 6.45 -6.27 15.01
N THR A 4 6.21 -5.07 15.54
CA THR A 4 5.14 -4.17 15.11
C THR A 4 5.39 -3.67 13.68
N VAL A 5 6.60 -3.20 13.38
CA VAL A 5 6.99 -2.78 12.03
C VAL A 5 6.86 -3.93 11.03
N SER A 6 7.35 -5.11 11.37
CA SER A 6 7.25 -6.30 10.53
C SER A 6 5.80 -6.69 10.24
N THR A 7 4.92 -6.55 11.23
CA THR A 7 3.48 -6.84 11.08
C THR A 7 2.82 -5.87 10.11
N HIS A 8 3.06 -4.58 10.28
CA HIS A 8 2.51 -3.54 9.40
C HIS A 8 3.01 -3.70 7.95
N LEU A 9 4.32 -3.93 7.75
CA LEU A 9 4.88 -4.20 6.42
C LEU A 9 4.30 -5.48 5.78
N ALA A 10 4.09 -6.54 6.57
CA ALA A 10 3.49 -7.77 6.07
C ALA A 10 2.03 -7.57 5.62
N ARG A 11 1.25 -6.76 6.36
CA ARG A 11 -0.12 -6.41 5.99
C ARG A 11 -0.18 -5.52 4.75
N ALA A 12 0.67 -4.50 4.66
CA ALA A 12 0.78 -3.67 3.46
C ALA A 12 1.16 -4.49 2.23
N ASN A 13 2.12 -5.41 2.36
CA ASN A 13 2.51 -6.30 1.28
C ASN A 13 1.39 -7.31 0.91
N LYS A 14 0.59 -7.76 1.88
CA LYS A 14 -0.60 -8.57 1.61
C LYS A 14 -1.64 -7.78 0.81
N ALA A 15 -1.92 -6.54 1.19
CA ALA A 15 -2.83 -5.65 0.45
C ALA A 15 -2.34 -5.45 -1.00
N ALA A 16 -1.04 -5.23 -1.20
CA ALA A 16 -0.44 -5.11 -2.53
C ALA A 16 -0.63 -6.37 -3.40
N ARG A 17 -0.57 -7.56 -2.81
CA ARG A 17 -0.82 -8.81 -3.54
C ARG A 17 -2.29 -8.96 -3.91
N LEU A 18 -3.19 -8.71 -2.96
CA LEU A 18 -4.64 -8.78 -3.19
C LEU A 18 -5.09 -7.75 -4.23
N LEU A 19 -4.45 -6.58 -4.29
CA LEU A 19 -4.77 -5.55 -5.26
C LEU A 19 -4.58 -6.01 -6.71
N VAL A 20 -3.62 -6.90 -6.97
CA VAL A 20 -3.41 -7.52 -8.30
C VAL A 20 -4.56 -8.46 -8.68
N GLU A 21 -5.21 -9.05 -7.67
CA GLU A 21 -6.33 -9.98 -7.83
C GLU A 21 -7.70 -9.28 -7.73
N ALA A 22 -7.72 -7.97 -7.47
CA ALA A 22 -8.95 -7.22 -7.26
C ALA A 22 -9.85 -7.30 -8.50
N SER A 23 -11.12 -7.65 -8.26
CA SER A 23 -12.12 -7.88 -9.30
C SER A 23 -12.98 -6.65 -9.59
N SER A 24 -12.87 -5.62 -8.75
CA SER A 24 -13.62 -4.36 -8.86
C SER A 24 -12.80 -3.15 -8.41
N GLN A 25 -13.23 -1.97 -8.83
CA GLN A 25 -12.59 -0.70 -8.45
C GLN A 25 -12.77 -0.38 -6.96
N GLU A 26 -13.93 -0.71 -6.40
CA GLU A 26 -14.21 -0.53 -4.98
C GLU A 26 -13.30 -1.42 -4.12
N GLU A 27 -13.14 -2.68 -4.50
CA GLU A 27 -12.21 -3.61 -3.85
C GLU A 27 -10.76 -3.10 -3.97
N ALA A 28 -10.36 -2.63 -5.15
CA ALA A 28 -9.04 -2.06 -5.37
C ALA A 28 -8.79 -0.80 -4.51
N GLY A 29 -9.78 0.09 -4.40
CA GLY A 29 -9.71 1.29 -3.57
C GLY A 29 -9.52 0.97 -2.09
N LEU A 30 -10.31 0.03 -1.55
CA LEU A 30 -10.20 -0.41 -0.16
C LEU A 30 -8.83 -1.06 0.13
N LEU A 31 -8.30 -1.84 -0.82
CA LEU A 31 -6.99 -2.47 -0.69
C LEU A 31 -5.85 -1.45 -0.75
N LEU A 32 -5.97 -0.42 -1.58
CA LEU A 32 -5.02 0.69 -1.62
C LEU A 32 -5.00 1.47 -0.31
N GLU A 33 -6.16 1.88 0.19
CA GLU A 33 -6.28 2.62 1.46
C GLU A 33 -5.71 1.80 2.63
N ALA A 34 -6.08 0.53 2.74
CA ALA A 34 -5.56 -0.36 3.76
C ALA A 34 -4.04 -0.54 3.64
N GLY A 35 -3.53 -0.70 2.42
CA GLY A 35 -2.10 -0.82 2.14
C GLY A 35 -1.33 0.41 2.61
N PHE A 36 -1.77 1.61 2.24
CA PHE A 36 -1.11 2.86 2.63
C PHE A 36 -1.22 3.15 4.12
N ALA A 37 -2.35 2.85 4.76
CA ALA A 37 -2.51 2.99 6.21
C ALA A 37 -1.48 2.13 6.98
N GLU A 38 -1.29 0.88 6.55
CA GLU A 38 -0.32 -0.03 7.14
C GLU A 38 1.14 0.43 6.87
N LEU A 39 1.43 1.02 5.70
CA LEU A 39 2.74 1.62 5.44
C LEU A 39 3.04 2.81 6.37
N GLN A 40 2.07 3.70 6.58
CA GLN A 40 2.22 4.82 7.51
C GLN A 40 2.45 4.33 8.95
N ALA A 41 1.71 3.30 9.38
CA ALA A 41 1.90 2.68 10.68
C ALA A 41 3.28 2.03 10.83
N ALA A 42 3.81 1.40 9.76
CA ALA A 42 5.16 0.83 9.75
C ALA A 42 6.24 1.90 9.95
N VAL A 43 6.11 3.05 9.27
CA VAL A 43 7.04 4.19 9.42
C VAL A 43 6.94 4.77 10.84
N ALA A 44 5.73 4.98 11.34
CA ALA A 44 5.51 5.53 12.68
C ALA A 44 6.05 4.60 13.79
N ALA A 45 6.00 3.28 13.59
CA ALA A 45 6.52 2.29 14.52
C ALA A 45 8.04 2.04 14.39
N ALA A 46 8.71 2.62 13.38
CA ALA A 46 10.12 2.36 13.11
C ALA A 46 11.03 3.17 14.06
N PRO A 47 11.97 2.51 14.76
CA PRO A 47 13.05 3.21 15.46
C PRO A 47 13.91 4.00 14.47
N THR A 48 14.38 5.18 14.86
CA THR A 48 15.18 6.10 14.02
C THR A 48 16.39 5.42 13.40
N ALA A 49 17.04 4.51 14.13
CA ALA A 49 18.22 3.76 13.69
C ALA A 49 17.95 2.78 12.51
N VAL A 50 16.69 2.45 12.23
CA VAL A 50 16.31 1.59 11.10
C VAL A 50 15.31 2.25 10.15
N ALA A 51 14.99 3.53 10.36
CA ALA A 51 13.98 4.26 9.61
C ALA A 51 14.29 4.30 8.11
N GLU A 52 15.55 4.52 7.71
CA GLU A 52 15.94 4.49 6.28
C GLU A 52 15.66 3.15 5.61
N ARG A 53 15.95 2.04 6.31
CA ARG A 53 15.70 0.70 5.78
C ARG A 53 14.22 0.37 5.72
N VAL A 54 13.44 0.82 6.71
CA VAL A 54 11.97 0.71 6.68
C VAL A 54 11.41 1.57 5.54
N GLN A 55 11.94 2.76 5.32
CA GLN A 55 11.50 3.66 4.25
C GLN A 55 11.74 3.06 2.86
N GLN A 56 12.88 2.39 2.64
CA GLN A 56 13.13 1.65 1.39
C GLN A 56 12.07 0.59 1.14
N VAL A 57 11.78 -0.25 2.15
CA VAL A 57 10.76 -1.30 2.03
C VAL A 57 9.36 -0.71 1.82
N VAL A 58 9.05 0.39 2.49
CA VAL A 58 7.79 1.13 2.31
C VAL A 58 7.66 1.65 0.89
N ASN A 59 8.72 2.26 0.34
CA ASN A 59 8.74 2.77 -1.02
C ASN A 59 8.56 1.64 -2.05
N ASP A 60 9.20 0.49 -1.83
CA ASP A 60 9.04 -0.69 -2.70
C ASP A 60 7.60 -1.21 -2.70
N ILE A 61 6.95 -1.28 -1.54
CA ILE A 61 5.56 -1.73 -1.43
C ILE A 61 4.60 -0.69 -2.03
N ALA A 62 4.82 0.60 -1.77
CA ALA A 62 4.05 1.70 -2.36
C ALA A 62 4.15 1.68 -3.89
N GLY A 63 5.34 1.45 -4.44
CA GLY A 63 5.54 1.30 -5.89
C GLY A 63 4.71 0.14 -6.47
N ARG A 64 4.68 -1.01 -5.79
CA ARG A 64 3.86 -2.17 -6.21
C ARG A 64 2.37 -1.88 -6.13
N LEU A 65 1.91 -1.20 -5.08
CA LEU A 65 0.51 -0.77 -4.95
C LEU A 65 0.11 0.11 -6.13
N LEU A 66 0.94 1.09 -6.50
CA LEU A 66 0.67 1.99 -7.63
C LEU A 66 0.75 1.28 -8.99
N GLN A 67 1.64 0.29 -9.15
CA GLN A 67 1.76 -0.49 -10.38
C GLN A 67 0.61 -1.49 -10.58
N ALA A 68 0.04 -2.01 -9.48
CA ALA A 68 -1.06 -2.95 -9.52
C ALA A 68 -2.39 -2.28 -9.95
N VAL A 69 -2.51 -0.96 -9.79
CA VAL A 69 -3.62 -0.22 -10.38
C VAL A 69 -3.41 -0.15 -11.89
N ASN A 70 -4.20 -0.93 -12.62
CA ASN A 70 -4.24 -0.86 -14.08
C ASN A 70 -4.55 0.60 -14.49
N PRO A 71 -3.78 1.24 -15.40
CA PRO A 71 -3.98 2.65 -15.76
C PRO A 71 -5.42 2.98 -16.17
N GLY A 72 -6.14 2.04 -16.78
CA GLY A 72 -7.55 2.19 -17.12
C GLY A 72 -8.47 2.27 -15.90
N VAL A 73 -8.17 1.53 -14.83
CA VAL A 73 -8.91 1.57 -13.56
C VAL A 73 -8.62 2.86 -12.80
N LEU A 74 -7.38 3.35 -12.83
CA LEU A 74 -7.03 4.65 -12.24
C LEU A 74 -7.75 5.80 -12.95
N ALA A 75 -7.83 5.74 -14.29
CA ALA A 75 -8.53 6.75 -15.09
C ALA A 75 -10.04 6.75 -14.79
N GLU A 76 -10.69 5.59 -14.75
CA GLU A 76 -12.12 5.48 -14.44
C GLU A 76 -12.44 5.89 -12.99
N ALA A 77 -11.61 5.50 -12.02
CA ALA A 77 -11.80 5.91 -10.63
C ALA A 77 -11.60 7.43 -10.44
N VAL A 78 -10.65 8.05 -11.17
CA VAL A 78 -10.44 9.51 -11.16
C VAL A 78 -11.60 10.25 -11.84
N GLU A 79 -12.13 9.73 -12.94
CA GLU A 79 -13.32 10.30 -13.60
C GLU A 79 -14.58 10.13 -12.74
N ALA A 80 -14.78 8.98 -12.10
CA ALA A 80 -15.90 8.74 -11.20
C ALA A 80 -15.88 9.63 -9.95
N ALA A 81 -14.69 10.00 -9.46
CA ALA A 81 -14.53 10.95 -8.35
C ALA A 81 -14.70 12.43 -8.77
N ARG A 82 -14.72 12.73 -10.06
CA ARG A 82 -14.90 14.08 -10.62
C ARG A 82 -16.34 14.36 -11.11
N ALA A 83 -17.15 13.32 -11.27
CA ALA A 83 -18.58 13.40 -11.59
C ALA A 83 -19.43 13.72 -10.36
#